data_AF-A0A834XHF0-F1
#
_entry.id   AF-A0A834XHF0-F1
#
_cell.length_a   1.000
_cell.length_b   1.000
_cell.length_c   1.000
_cell.angle_alpha   90.00
_cell.angle_beta   90.00
_cell.angle_gamma   90.00
#
_symmetry.space_group_name_H-M   'P 1'
#
loop_
_entity.id
_entity.type
_entity.pdbx_description
1 polymer ?
#
loop_
_entity_poly.entity_id
_entity_poly.type
_entity_poly.pdbx_seq_one_letter_code
_entity_poly.pdbx_strand_id
1 'polypeptide(L)' 'MQLEIDTNLSKGQATFSVLLLMDSSENWEPATLFLRRSAYQIKINDSETVVVEEKFSKELSVCPSTYLT' A
#
# COMPACT_ATOMS: atom_id res chain seq x y z
N MET A 1 11.17 -12.24 7.91
CA MET A 1 11.50 -11.28 6.85
C MET A 1 11.82 -11.95 5.50
N GLN A 2 13.00 -12.55 5.27
CA GLN A 2 13.34 -13.04 3.91
C GLN A 2 12.37 -14.10 3.37
N LEU A 3 12.03 -15.11 4.18
CA LEU A 3 11.06 -16.15 3.81
C LEU A 3 9.68 -15.57 3.43
N GLU A 4 9.23 -14.53 4.12
CA GLU A 4 7.96 -13.86 3.83
C GLU A 4 8.01 -13.12 2.49
N ILE A 5 9.15 -12.50 2.18
CA ILE A 5 9.39 -11.86 0.87
C ILE A 5 9.33 -12.91 -0.24
N ASP A 6 10.06 -14.01 -0.09
CA ASP A 6 10.12 -15.09 -1.09
C ASP A 6 8.73 -15.73 -1.30
N THR A 7 7.98 -15.89 -0.20
CA THR A 7 6.60 -16.39 -0.23
C THR A 7 5.68 -15.45 -1.00
N ASN A 8 5.76 -14.14 -0.75
CA ASN A 8 4.91 -13.18 -1.46
C ASN A 8 5.32 -13.01 -2.94
N LEU A 9 6.62 -13.11 -3.24
CA LEU A 9 7.13 -13.05 -4.61
C LEU A 9 6.66 -14.26 -5.44
N SER A 10 6.71 -15.46 -4.85
CA SER A 10 6.21 -16.69 -5.48
C SER A 10 4.69 -16.64 -5.70
N LYS A 11 3.92 -16.15 -4.72
CA LYS A 11 2.48 -15.87 -4.87
C LYS A 11 2.16 -14.80 -5.91
N GLY A 12 3.10 -13.90 -6.18
CA GLY A 12 2.94 -12.79 -7.12
C GLY A 12 2.11 -11.62 -6.58
N GLN A 13 1.74 -11.67 -5.30
CA GLN A 13 1.03 -10.60 -4.61
C GLN A 13 1.32 -10.61 -3.12
N ALA A 14 1.13 -9.46 -2.49
CA ALA A 14 1.16 -9.26 -1.05
C ALA A 14 0.03 -8.30 -0.64
N THR A 15 -0.44 -8.46 0.60
CA THR A 15 -1.52 -7.64 1.16
C THR A 15 -1.11 -7.14 2.52
N PHE A 16 -1.30 -5.85 2.76
CA PHE A 16 -0.91 -5.19 4.01
C PHE A 16 -2.06 -4.35 4.54
N SER A 17 -2.37 -4.50 5.82
CA SER A 17 -3.22 -3.55 6.54
C SER A 17 -2.43 -2.27 6.79
N VAL A 18 -2.98 -1.14 6.38
CA VAL A 18 -2.35 0.18 6.48
C VAL A 18 -3.35 1.19 7.02
N LEU A 19 -2.85 2.32 7.52
CA LEU A 19 -3.65 3.51 7.76
C LEU A 19 -3.39 4.48 6.61
N LEU A 20 -4.46 4.95 5.97
CA LEU A 20 -4.39 5.92 4.89
C LEU A 20 -4.70 7.31 5.45
N LEU A 21 -3.75 8.24 5.29
CA LEU A 21 -3.99 9.63 5.60
C LEU A 21 -4.78 10.27 4.46
N MET A 22 -5.99 10.72 4.76
CA MET A 22 -6.84 11.44 3.82
C MET A 22 -6.48 12.94 3.81
N ASP A 23 -7.29 13.79 3.17
CA ASP A 23 -6.99 15.20 2.86
C ASP A 23 -6.59 16.11 4.07
N SER A 24 -6.73 15.64 5.31
CA SER A 24 -6.28 16.35 6.53
C SER A 24 -5.37 15.47 7.40
N SER A 25 -4.39 16.08 8.07
CA SER A 25 -3.35 15.41 8.88
C SER A 25 -3.86 14.59 10.07
N GLU A 26 -5.16 14.61 10.34
CA GLU A 26 -5.78 13.99 11.51
C GLU A 26 -6.74 12.85 11.16
N ASN A 27 -7.15 12.69 9.89
CA ASN A 27 -8.06 11.62 9.50
C ASN A 27 -7.31 10.44 8.87
N TRP A 28 -7.05 9.42 9.70
CA TRP A 28 -6.47 8.15 9.28
C TRP A 28 -7.55 7.08 9.14
N GLU A 29 -7.74 6.59 7.93
CA GLU A 29 -8.74 5.57 7.62
C GLU A 29 -8.07 4.19 7.50
N PRO A 30 -8.64 3.13 8.11
CA PRO A 30 -8.18 1.76 7.89
C PRO A 30 -8.34 1.36 6.42
N ALA A 31 -7.24 0.94 5.82
CA ALA A 31 -7.19 0.53 4.43
C ALA A 31 -6.36 -0.73 4.24
N THR A 32 -6.47 -1.31 3.04
CA THR A 32 -5.69 -2.44 2.59
C THR A 32 -4.89 -2.07 1.36
N LEU A 33 -3.56 -2.22 1.45
CA LEU A 33 -2.63 -2.11 0.33
C LEU A 33 -2.47 -3.49 -0.33
N PHE A 34 -2.85 -3.58 -1.59
CA PHE A 34 -2.61 -4.73 -2.45
C PHE A 34 -1.41 -4.44 -3.35
N LEU A 35 -0.33 -5.20 -3.18
CA LEU A 35 0.84 -5.17 -4.04
C LEU A 35 0.80 -6.37 -4.98
N ARG A 36 0.81 -6.13 -6.29
CA ARG A 36 0.87 -7.15 -7.35
C ARG A 36 2.14 -6.93 -8.18
N ARG A 37 2.51 -7.86 -9.06
CA ARG A 37 3.75 -7.74 -9.86
C ARG A 37 3.85 -6.48 -10.74
N SER A 38 2.74 -5.95 -11.24
CA SER A 38 2.73 -4.84 -12.21
C SER A 38 2.04 -3.58 -11.71
N ALA A 39 1.41 -3.63 -10.55
CA ALA A 39 0.53 -2.57 -10.06
C ALA A 39 0.30 -2.70 -8.56
N TYR A 40 -0.22 -1.63 -7.97
CA TYR A 40 -0.71 -1.61 -6.60
C TYR A 40 -2.08 -0.95 -6.51
N GLN A 41 -2.79 -1.27 -5.44
CA GLN A 41 -4.11 -0.73 -5.17
C GLN A 41 -4.25 -0.46 -3.67
N ILE A 42 -4.91 0.63 -3.32
CA ILE A 42 -5.30 0.94 -1.93
C ILE A 42 -6.82 1.01 -1.88
N LYS A 43 -7.40 0.27 -0.95
CA LYS A 43 -8.85 0.18 -0.75
C LYS A 43 -9.19 0.51 0.70
N ILE A 44 -10.10 1.44 0.93
CA ILE A 44 -10.64 1.72 2.27
C ILE A 44 -11.49 0.52 2.70
N ASN A 45 -11.27 0.04 3.93
CA ASN A 45 -11.87 -1.22 4.38
C ASN A 45 -13.39 -1.10 4.53
N ASP A 46 -13.87 -0.02 5.15
CA ASP A 46 -15.29 0.15 5.50
C ASP A 46 -16.17 0.40 4.28
N SER A 47 -15.71 1.24 3.35
CA SER A 47 -16.47 1.66 2.17
C SER A 47 -16.17 0.81 0.93
N GLU A 48 -15.19 -0.09 1.02
CA GLU A 48 -14.65 -0.82 -0.11
C GLU A 48 -14.21 0.08 -1.29
N THR A 49 -13.98 1.37 -1.05
CA THR A 49 -13.65 2.31 -2.11
C THR A 49 -12.19 2.19 -2.49
N VAL A 50 -11.93 2.06 -3.80
CA VAL A 50 -10.58 2.11 -4.36
C VAL A 50 -10.17 3.57 -4.51
N VAL A 51 -9.15 3.97 -3.75
CA VAL A 51 -8.65 5.35 -3.71
C VAL A 51 -7.38 5.53 -4.54
N VAL A 52 -6.60 4.46 -4.68
CA VAL A 52 -5.42 4.43 -5.57
C VAL A 52 -5.44 3.12 -6.34
N GLU A 53 -5.24 3.20 -7.64
CA GLU A 53 -4.99 2.05 -8.51
C GLU A 53 -4.00 2.48 -9.60
N GLU A 54 -2.74 2.06 -9.45
CA GLU A 54 -1.66 2.53 -10.30
C GLU A 54 -0.74 1.38 -10.74
N LYS A 55 -0.21 1.51 -11.95
CA LYS A 55 0.84 0.63 -12.45
C LYS A 55 2.20 1.15 -12.01
N PHE A 56 3.13 0.25 -11.76
CA PHE A 56 4.51 0.67 -11.49
C PHE A 56 5.10 1.34 -12.73
N SER A 57 5.71 2.49 -12.52
CA SER A 57 6.39 3.28 -13.55
C SER A 57 7.72 3.81 -13.01
N LYS A 58 8.53 4.43 -13.87
CA LYS A 58 9.83 4.99 -13.46
C LYS A 58 9.69 6.25 -12.62
N GLU A 59 8.54 6.89 -12.70
CA GLU A 59 8.19 8.13 -12.03
C GLU A 59 7.64 7.88 -10.61
N LEU A 60 7.23 6.63 -10.31
CA LEU A 60 6.76 6.24 -8.99
C LEU A 60 7.93 6.15 -8.01
N SER A 61 7.81 6.80 -6.85
CA SER A 61 8.76 6.70 -5.74
C SER A 61 8.06 6.33 -4.44
N VAL A 62 8.74 5.52 -3.62
CA VAL A 62 8.30 5.17 -2.27
C VAL A 62 9.37 5.66 -1.31
N CYS A 63 9.03 6.65 -0.49
CA CYS A 63 9.93 7.21 0.51
C CYS A 63 9.40 6.90 1.90
N PRO A 64 10.20 6.24 2.77
CA PRO A 64 9.90 6.21 4.19
C PRO A 64 9.87 7.65 4.72
N SER A 65 8.85 8.02 5.50
CA SER A 65 8.91 9.27 6.25
C SER A 65 10.03 9.16 7.28
N THR A 66 11.04 10.03 7.19
CA THR A 66 12.16 10.08 8.15
C THR A 66 11.93 11.07 9.29
N TYR A 67 10.73 11.65 9.42
CA TYR A 67 10.40 12.54 10.53
C TYR A 67 9.59 11.77 11.56
N LEU A 68 10.24 11.43 12.68
CA LEU A 68 9.71 11.29 14.05
C LEU A 68 10.85 10.75 14.95
N THR A 69 11.72 11.65 15.43
CA THR A 69 12.49 11.52 16.67
C THR A 69 12.49 12.87 17.38
#